data_AF-A0AAU8AT82-F1
#
_entry.id   AF-A0AAU8AT82-F1
#
_cell.length_a   1.000
_cell.length_b   1.000
_cell.length_c   1.000
_cell.angle_alpha   90.00
_cell.angle_beta   90.00
_cell.angle_gamma   90.00
#
_symmetry.space_group_name_H-M   'P 1'
#
loop_
_entity.id
_entity.type
_entity.pdbx_description
1 polymer ?
#
loop_
_entity_poly.entity_id
_entity_poly.type
_entity_poly.pdbx_seq_one_letter_code
_entity_poly.pdbx_strand_id
1 'polypeptide(L)'
;MSERMSAALARATLSRGLALRAIREAAALPATDEIRFFRGAGTSIKALGRAAQKMIRRPDIVYAKVRGSVDAPVLVSISRTAGRDILEKRSGNANAEHACDLITYYSIIFDPRTQRLAWCHLPVLAHALQRWAERGIGDPREALLAQLDAEVIRILTLGDILDRALEHASRRGPTDARTTFGVPADGGIWVAATHGERNSNGRMSNGLSLRTFLGEAEMNEERRAYRAVALSQDIVAAERQWPEAFTSGH
;
A
#
# COMPACT_ATOMS: atom_id res chain seq x y z
N MET A 1 -16.55 -32.95 26.57
CA MET A 1 -15.39 -32.07 26.82
C MET A 1 -15.39 -31.00 25.75
N SER A 2 -15.70 -29.75 26.11
CA SER A 2 -15.56 -28.62 25.19
C SER A 2 -14.07 -28.25 25.14
N GLU A 3 -13.41 -28.44 24.00
CA GLU A 3 -12.07 -27.93 23.77
C GLU A 3 -12.12 -26.41 23.92
N ARG A 4 -11.59 -25.89 25.04
CA ARG A 4 -11.39 -24.45 25.21
C ARG A 4 -10.36 -24.02 24.17
N MET A 5 -10.82 -23.30 23.15
CA MET A 5 -9.97 -22.62 22.19
C MET A 5 -8.93 -21.77 22.94
N SER A 6 -7.64 -21.93 22.61
CA SER A 6 -6.58 -21.12 23.22
C SER A 6 -6.75 -19.65 22.85
N ALA A 7 -6.30 -18.74 23.72
CA ALA A 7 -6.40 -17.29 23.46
C ALA A 7 -5.68 -16.87 22.15
N ALA A 8 -4.61 -17.58 21.79
CA ALA A 8 -3.89 -17.36 20.53
C ALA A 8 -4.74 -17.76 19.31
N LEU A 9 -5.38 -18.93 19.36
CA LEU A 9 -6.26 -19.41 18.29
C LEU A 9 -7.52 -18.54 18.16
N ALA A 10 -8.06 -18.06 19.27
CA ALA A 10 -9.20 -17.13 19.28
C ALA A 10 -8.85 -15.81 18.56
N ARG A 11 -7.68 -15.25 18.86
CA ARG A 11 -7.18 -14.02 18.23
C ARG A 11 -6.96 -14.18 16.73
N ALA A 12 -6.26 -15.25 16.32
CA ALA A 12 -6.02 -15.51 14.90
C ALA A 12 -7.33 -15.69 14.12
N THR A 13 -8.30 -16.42 14.69
CA THR A 13 -9.63 -16.60 14.10
C THR A 13 -10.37 -15.26 13.95
N LEU A 14 -10.38 -14.43 15.00
CA LEU A 14 -11.02 -13.12 14.98
C LEU A 14 -10.39 -12.21 13.92
N SER A 15 -9.06 -12.09 13.92
CA SER A 15 -8.34 -11.23 12.98
C SER A 15 -8.49 -11.66 11.53
N ARG A 16 -8.55 -12.98 11.27
CA ARG A 16 -8.90 -13.50 9.94
C ARG A 16 -10.30 -13.05 9.52
N GLY A 17 -11.28 -13.15 10.43
CA GLY A 17 -12.64 -12.68 10.19
C GLY A 17 -12.72 -11.18 9.90
N LEU A 18 -11.99 -10.36 10.68
CA LEU A 18 -11.92 -8.92 10.48
C LEU A 18 -11.26 -8.54 9.14
N ALA A 19 -10.17 -9.20 8.76
CA ALA A 19 -9.50 -8.98 7.48
C ALA A 19 -10.43 -9.27 6.29
N LEU A 20 -11.12 -10.42 6.31
CA LEU A 20 -12.09 -10.77 5.27
C LEU A 20 -13.28 -9.81 5.26
N ARG A 21 -13.74 -9.34 6.43
CA ARG A 21 -14.80 -8.34 6.53
C ARG A 21 -14.38 -7.02 5.87
N ALA A 22 -13.19 -6.51 6.16
CA ALA A 22 -12.67 -5.28 5.55
C ALA A 22 -12.56 -5.41 4.01
N ILE A 23 -12.11 -6.57 3.51
CA ILE A 23 -12.06 -6.85 2.06
C ILE A 23 -13.47 -6.82 1.45
N ARG A 24 -14.46 -7.45 2.11
CA ARG A 24 -15.85 -7.42 1.64
C ARG A 24 -16.47 -6.03 1.69
N GLU A 25 -16.20 -5.27 2.74
CA GLU A 25 -16.64 -3.88 2.88
C GLU A 25 -16.08 -3.03 1.73
N ALA A 26 -14.79 -3.18 1.39
CA ALA A 26 -14.18 -2.49 0.27
C ALA A 26 -14.74 -2.95 -1.09
N ALA A 27 -14.98 -4.25 -1.28
CA ALA A 27 -15.49 -4.82 -2.53
C ALA A 27 -16.95 -4.41 -2.83
N ALA A 28 -17.72 -4.06 -1.79
CA ALA A 28 -19.08 -3.56 -1.94
C ALA A 28 -19.16 -2.12 -2.46
N LEU A 29 -18.05 -1.38 -2.48
CA LEU A 29 -18.01 0.00 -2.92
C LEU A 29 -17.89 0.08 -4.45
N PRO A 30 -18.67 0.96 -5.10
CA PRO A 30 -18.57 1.13 -6.55
C PRO A 30 -17.23 1.78 -6.92
N ALA A 31 -16.45 1.10 -7.76
CA ALA A 31 -15.22 1.66 -8.30
C ALA A 31 -15.52 2.90 -9.17
N THR A 32 -14.80 3.98 -8.91
CA THR A 32 -14.91 5.23 -9.65
C THR A 32 -13.84 5.31 -10.74
N ASP A 33 -14.23 5.73 -11.95
CA ASP A 33 -13.28 6.12 -12.99
C ASP A 33 -12.65 7.47 -12.64
N GLU A 34 -11.62 7.43 -11.78
CA GLU A 34 -10.94 8.62 -11.26
C GLU A 34 -10.23 9.44 -12.34
N ILE A 35 -9.89 8.82 -13.48
CA ILE A 35 -9.27 9.48 -14.65
C ILE A 35 -10.13 10.64 -15.15
N ARG A 36 -11.46 10.54 -15.06
CA ARG A 36 -12.36 11.61 -15.49
C ARG A 36 -12.20 12.89 -14.68
N PHE A 37 -11.88 12.77 -13.38
CA PHE A 37 -11.65 13.94 -12.53
C PHE A 37 -10.35 14.65 -12.89
N PHE A 38 -9.31 13.88 -13.23
CA PHE A 38 -8.02 14.42 -13.68
C PHE A 38 -8.13 15.13 -15.02
N ARG A 39 -8.75 14.50 -16.03
CA ARG A 39 -8.91 15.10 -17.36
C ARG A 39 -9.76 16.36 -17.38
N GLY A 40 -10.70 16.50 -16.43
CA GLY A 40 -11.54 17.68 -16.28
C GLY A 40 -10.96 18.75 -15.35
N ALA A 41 -9.79 18.53 -14.75
CA ALA A 41 -9.20 19.47 -13.81
C ALA A 41 -8.42 20.58 -14.55
N GLY A 42 -8.59 21.82 -14.10
CA GLY A 42 -7.77 22.94 -14.57
C GLY A 42 -6.35 22.89 -13.99
N THR A 43 -5.47 23.77 -14.46
CA THR A 43 -4.02 23.76 -14.11
C THR A 43 -3.67 24.51 -12.82
N SER A 44 -4.57 25.33 -12.28
CA SER A 44 -4.30 26.12 -11.07
C SER A 44 -4.56 25.33 -9.78
N ILE A 45 -3.86 25.65 -8.69
CA ILE A 45 -4.09 25.08 -7.35
C ILE A 45 -5.57 25.11 -6.97
N LYS A 46 -6.27 26.22 -7.23
CA LYS A 46 -7.70 26.34 -6.91
C LYS A 46 -8.55 25.36 -7.73
N ALA A 47 -8.26 25.18 -9.01
CA ALA A 47 -8.98 24.23 -9.86
C ALA A 47 -8.73 22.78 -9.43
N LEU A 48 -7.47 22.43 -9.15
CA LEU A 48 -7.09 21.10 -8.64
C LEU A 48 -7.70 20.83 -7.25
N GLY A 49 -7.75 21.84 -6.37
CA GLY A 49 -8.39 21.72 -5.06
C GLY A 49 -9.89 21.43 -5.17
N ARG A 50 -10.60 22.07 -6.10
CA ARG A 50 -12.00 21.73 -6.40
C ARG A 50 -12.15 20.32 -6.96
N ALA A 51 -11.23 19.86 -7.79
CA ALA A 51 -11.25 18.49 -8.29
C ALA A 51 -11.05 17.48 -7.13
N ALA A 52 -10.06 17.70 -6.26
CA ALA A 52 -9.81 16.89 -5.07
C ALA A 52 -11.06 16.79 -4.16
N GLN A 53 -11.74 17.91 -3.92
CA GLN A 53 -12.97 17.94 -3.13
C GLN A 53 -14.13 17.17 -3.76
N LYS A 54 -14.18 17.07 -5.10
CA LYS A 54 -15.18 16.23 -5.79
C LYS A 54 -14.80 14.75 -5.68
N MET A 55 -13.52 14.44 -5.80
CA MET A 55 -13.00 13.07 -5.69
C MET A 55 -13.27 12.47 -4.31
N ILE A 56 -12.99 13.19 -3.22
CA ILE A 56 -13.14 12.65 -1.86
C ILE A 56 -14.59 12.37 -1.44
N ARG A 57 -15.58 12.82 -2.23
CA ARG A 57 -16.99 12.47 -2.04
C ARG A 57 -17.33 11.07 -2.56
N ARG A 58 -16.39 10.43 -3.26
CA ARG A 58 -16.54 9.09 -3.79
C ARG A 58 -16.11 8.08 -2.72
N PRO A 59 -16.90 7.03 -2.46
CA PRO A 59 -16.67 6.14 -1.32
C PRO A 59 -15.40 5.29 -1.46
N ASP A 60 -14.95 5.05 -2.69
CA ASP A 60 -13.74 4.31 -3.04
C ASP A 60 -12.48 5.19 -3.03
N ILE A 61 -12.62 6.52 -2.97
CA ILE A 61 -11.49 7.46 -2.89
C ILE A 61 -11.24 7.80 -1.44
N VAL A 62 -10.12 7.31 -0.90
CA VAL A 62 -9.76 7.45 0.51
C VAL A 62 -8.92 8.70 0.79
N TYR A 63 -8.28 9.24 -0.25
CA TYR A 63 -7.48 10.45 -0.15
C TYR A 63 -7.46 11.19 -1.49
N ALA A 64 -7.58 12.52 -1.44
CA ALA A 64 -7.35 13.38 -2.59
C ALA A 64 -6.84 14.74 -2.12
N LYS A 65 -5.68 15.19 -2.61
CA LYS A 65 -5.08 16.47 -2.21
C LYS A 65 -4.17 17.03 -3.28
N VAL A 66 -4.08 18.36 -3.34
CA VAL A 66 -3.05 19.05 -4.12
C VAL A 66 -1.72 19.04 -3.37
N ARG A 67 -0.63 18.72 -4.06
CA ARG A 67 0.76 18.77 -3.57
C ARG A 67 1.62 19.62 -4.50
N GLY A 68 2.88 19.83 -4.12
CA GLY A 68 3.83 20.64 -4.86
C GLY A 68 3.72 22.13 -4.53
N SER A 69 4.40 22.95 -5.33
CA SER A 69 4.41 24.40 -5.17
C SER A 69 3.31 25.07 -5.99
N VAL A 70 3.13 26.38 -5.79
CA VAL A 70 2.26 27.22 -6.64
C VAL A 70 2.64 27.10 -8.12
N ASP A 71 3.93 26.99 -8.38
CA ASP A 71 4.51 26.90 -9.71
C ASP A 71 4.73 25.45 -10.17
N ALA A 72 4.26 24.44 -9.46
CA ALA A 72 4.27 23.05 -9.94
C ALA A 72 3.27 22.20 -9.14
N PRO A 73 1.96 22.55 -9.19
CA PRO A 73 0.98 21.83 -8.40
C PRO A 73 0.64 20.51 -9.08
N VAL A 74 0.58 19.44 -8.29
CA VAL A 74 0.12 18.12 -8.73
C VAL A 74 -1.10 17.72 -7.92
N LEU A 75 -2.01 16.97 -8.54
CA LEU A 75 -3.15 16.38 -7.83
C LEU A 75 -2.83 14.91 -7.53
N VAL A 76 -2.90 14.55 -6.25
CA VAL A 76 -2.70 13.17 -5.80
C VAL A 76 -4.02 12.60 -5.32
N SER A 77 -4.41 11.43 -5.83
CA SER A 77 -5.50 10.62 -5.29
C SER A 77 -4.99 9.27 -4.82
N ILE A 78 -5.67 8.72 -3.83
CA ILE A 78 -5.59 7.31 -3.46
C ILE A 78 -7.00 6.77 -3.49
N SER A 79 -7.24 5.82 -4.39
CA SER A 79 -8.47 5.05 -4.49
C SER A 79 -8.20 3.61 -4.02
N ARG A 80 -9.26 2.86 -3.74
CA ARG A 80 -9.15 1.43 -3.44
C ARG A 80 -10.19 0.64 -4.20
N THR A 81 -9.81 -0.57 -4.56
CA THR A 81 -10.73 -1.64 -4.94
C THR A 81 -10.40 -2.86 -4.10
N ALA A 82 -11.33 -3.79 -3.99
CA ALA A 82 -11.06 -5.07 -3.40
C ALA A 82 -11.68 -6.18 -4.24
N GLY A 83 -11.02 -7.31 -4.24
CA GLY A 83 -11.40 -8.41 -5.08
C GLY A 83 -10.44 -9.57 -4.92
N ARG A 84 -10.67 -10.57 -5.76
CA ARG A 84 -9.82 -11.74 -5.85
C ARG A 84 -8.94 -11.58 -7.08
N ASP A 85 -7.89 -10.79 -6.94
CA ASP A 85 -7.29 -10.13 -8.11
C ASP A 85 -5.86 -10.57 -8.48
N ILE A 86 -5.10 -11.28 -7.63
CA ILE A 86 -3.67 -11.52 -7.94
C ILE A 86 -3.18 -12.94 -7.67
N LEU A 87 -2.43 -13.40 -8.68
CA LEU A 87 -1.68 -14.63 -8.85
C LEU A 87 -0.30 -14.46 -8.19
N GLU A 88 -0.13 -14.93 -6.96
CA GLU A 88 1.20 -14.91 -6.36
C GLU A 88 2.08 -15.99 -7.01
N LYS A 89 2.94 -15.60 -7.96
CA LYS A 89 4.06 -16.46 -8.38
C LYS A 89 4.99 -16.65 -7.19
N ARG A 90 4.92 -17.82 -6.54
CA ARG A 90 5.92 -18.29 -5.57
C ARG A 90 7.22 -18.55 -6.33
N SER A 91 8.35 -18.08 -5.79
CA SER A 91 9.65 -18.48 -6.33
C SER A 91 9.76 -20.01 -6.20
N GLY A 92 10.19 -20.66 -7.29
CA GLY A 92 10.33 -22.12 -7.37
C GLY A 92 9.35 -22.83 -8.31
N ASN A 93 8.20 -22.24 -8.64
CA ASN A 93 7.29 -22.77 -9.67
C ASN A 93 6.61 -21.64 -10.43
N ALA A 94 7.16 -21.28 -11.60
CA ALA A 94 6.77 -20.13 -12.41
C ALA A 94 5.30 -20.13 -12.90
N ASN A 95 4.56 -21.23 -12.68
CA ASN A 95 3.22 -21.49 -13.20
C ASN A 95 2.14 -21.70 -12.13
N ALA A 96 2.46 -21.57 -10.84
CA ALA A 96 1.45 -21.69 -9.78
C ALA A 96 0.81 -20.33 -9.51
N GLU A 97 -0.37 -20.15 -10.08
CA GLU A 97 -1.20 -18.97 -9.91
C GLU A 97 -2.23 -19.24 -8.81
N HIS A 98 -2.10 -18.54 -7.67
CA HIS A 98 -3.03 -18.68 -6.55
C HIS A 98 -3.92 -17.46 -6.41
N ALA A 99 -5.23 -17.68 -6.41
CA ALA A 99 -6.21 -16.63 -6.22
C ALA A 99 -6.30 -16.22 -4.74
N CYS A 100 -5.78 -15.04 -4.40
CA CYS A 100 -5.82 -14.48 -3.06
C CYS A 100 -6.82 -13.33 -2.95
N ASP A 101 -7.48 -13.23 -1.79
CA ASP A 101 -8.28 -12.06 -1.43
C ASP A 101 -7.36 -10.90 -1.04
N LEU A 102 -7.64 -9.70 -1.56
CA LEU A 102 -6.82 -8.52 -1.31
C LEU A 102 -7.61 -7.22 -1.46
N ILE A 103 -7.04 -6.15 -0.91
CA ILE A 103 -7.44 -4.77 -1.21
C ILE A 103 -6.29 -4.15 -2.00
N THR A 104 -6.58 -3.60 -3.17
CA THR A 104 -5.60 -2.84 -3.95
C THR A 104 -5.89 -1.36 -3.80
N TYR A 105 -4.90 -0.64 -3.29
CA TYR A 105 -4.92 0.82 -3.33
C TYR A 105 -4.22 1.31 -4.59
N TYR A 106 -4.82 2.25 -5.31
CA TYR A 106 -4.19 2.92 -6.44
C TYR A 106 -3.86 4.34 -6.05
N SER A 107 -2.58 4.69 -6.07
CA SER A 107 -2.11 6.05 -5.95
C SER A 107 -1.88 6.62 -7.35
N ILE A 108 -2.56 7.72 -7.66
CA ILE A 108 -2.38 8.43 -8.92
C ILE A 108 -1.89 9.84 -8.64
N ILE A 109 -0.77 10.20 -9.28
CA ILE A 109 -0.27 11.57 -9.33
C ILE A 109 -0.55 12.12 -10.72
N PHE A 110 -1.27 13.24 -10.79
CA PHE A 110 -1.54 13.98 -12.01
C PHE A 110 -0.76 15.29 -12.03
N ASP A 111 0.08 15.44 -13.04
CA ASP A 111 0.67 16.71 -13.42
C ASP A 111 -0.22 17.38 -14.48
N PRO A 112 -0.91 18.47 -14.15
CA PRO A 112 -1.83 19.14 -15.07
C PRO A 112 -1.12 19.91 -16.18
N ARG A 113 0.18 20.19 -16.07
CA ARG A 113 0.92 20.93 -17.10
C ARG A 113 1.30 20.02 -18.25
N THR A 114 1.83 18.85 -17.92
CA THR A 114 2.22 17.84 -18.89
C THR A 114 1.08 16.88 -19.23
N GLN A 115 -0.05 16.96 -18.51
CA GLN A 115 -1.18 16.03 -18.60
C GLN A 115 -0.75 14.57 -18.35
N ARG A 116 0.32 14.37 -17.58
CA ARG A 116 0.87 13.04 -17.27
C ARG A 116 0.25 12.49 -15.99
N LEU A 117 0.04 11.18 -16.01
CA LEU A 117 -0.38 10.40 -14.84
C LEU A 117 0.76 9.45 -14.47
N ALA A 118 1.16 9.46 -13.21
CA ALA A 118 1.99 8.42 -12.61
C ALA A 118 1.12 7.55 -11.71
N TRP A 119 1.31 6.24 -11.80
CA TRP A 119 0.48 5.23 -11.13
C TRP A 119 1.37 4.38 -10.22
N CYS A 120 0.88 4.14 -9.02
CA CYS A 120 1.41 3.12 -8.12
C CYS A 120 0.28 2.29 -7.56
N HIS A 121 0.36 0.98 -7.67
CA HIS A 121 -0.57 0.06 -7.03
C HIS A 121 0.04 -0.54 -5.76
N LEU A 122 -0.77 -0.58 -4.71
CA LEU A 122 -0.46 -1.15 -3.41
C LEU A 122 -1.44 -2.25 -3.03
N PRO A 123 -1.23 -3.49 -3.50
CA PRO A 123 -1.99 -4.63 -3.00
C PRO A 123 -1.59 -4.96 -1.56
N VAL A 124 -2.61 -5.12 -0.73
CA VAL A 124 -2.52 -5.60 0.65
C VAL A 124 -3.23 -6.96 0.71
N LEU A 125 -2.43 -8.02 0.89
CA LEU A 125 -2.94 -9.39 0.91
C LEU A 125 -3.73 -9.65 2.20
N ALA A 126 -4.78 -10.48 2.13
CA ALA A 126 -5.59 -10.85 3.29
C ALA A 126 -4.76 -11.34 4.47
N HIS A 127 -3.69 -12.09 4.22
CA HIS A 127 -2.82 -12.59 5.27
C HIS A 127 -1.99 -11.47 5.94
N ALA A 128 -1.52 -10.48 5.16
CA ALA A 128 -0.82 -9.32 5.70
C ALA A 128 -1.77 -8.48 6.58
N LEU A 129 -3.00 -8.28 6.10
CA LEU A 129 -4.06 -7.59 6.82
C LEU A 129 -4.46 -8.33 8.11
N GLN A 130 -4.60 -9.66 8.04
CA GLN A 130 -4.87 -10.49 9.22
C GLN A 130 -3.76 -10.30 10.26
N ARG A 131 -2.50 -10.41 9.84
CA ARG A 131 -1.33 -10.28 10.73
C ARG A 131 -1.26 -8.91 11.39
N TRP A 132 -1.57 -7.87 10.63
CA TRP A 132 -1.69 -6.52 11.17
C TRP A 132 -2.83 -6.41 12.19
N ALA A 133 -4.01 -6.95 11.89
CA ALA A 133 -5.15 -6.97 12.80
C ALA A 133 -4.90 -7.79 14.09
N GLU A 134 -4.16 -8.92 14.03
CA GLU A 134 -3.78 -9.73 15.19
C GLU A 134 -2.97 -8.94 16.23
N ARG A 135 -2.22 -7.92 15.79
CA ARG A 135 -1.31 -7.16 16.63
C ARG A 135 -1.94 -5.95 17.32
N GLY A 136 -3.26 -5.82 17.24
CA GLY A 136 -4.01 -4.89 18.08
C GLY A 136 -4.08 -3.46 17.54
N ILE A 137 -4.09 -3.30 16.21
CA ILE A 137 -4.25 -1.97 15.60
C ILE A 137 -5.72 -1.49 15.66
N GLY A 138 -6.66 -2.25 16.24
CA GLY A 138 -8.01 -1.75 16.50
C GLY A 138 -8.87 -2.67 17.37
N ASP A 139 -9.85 -2.07 18.05
CA ASP A 139 -10.97 -2.79 18.65
C ASP A 139 -11.73 -3.53 17.52
N PRO A 140 -12.14 -4.80 17.69
CA PRO A 140 -13.01 -5.49 16.73
C PRO A 140 -14.34 -4.77 16.41
N ARG A 141 -14.71 -3.73 17.17
CA ARG A 141 -15.82 -2.80 16.90
C ARG A 141 -15.47 -1.66 15.96
N GLU A 142 -14.19 -1.34 15.80
CA GLU A 142 -13.71 -0.26 14.94
C GLU A 142 -13.69 -0.68 13.47
N ALA A 143 -13.85 0.29 12.58
CA ALA A 143 -13.83 0.08 11.14
C ALA A 143 -12.38 -0.21 10.68
N LEU A 144 -11.96 -1.47 10.72
CA LEU A 144 -10.62 -1.92 10.29
C LEU A 144 -10.25 -1.39 8.91
N LEU A 145 -11.22 -1.28 8.00
CA LEU A 145 -11.03 -0.72 6.67
C LEU A 145 -10.61 0.77 6.72
N ALA A 146 -11.22 1.58 7.57
CA ALA A 146 -10.85 2.99 7.72
C ALA A 146 -9.47 3.17 8.38
N GLN A 147 -9.12 2.27 9.31
CA GLN A 147 -7.76 2.23 9.88
C GLN A 147 -6.74 1.86 8.82
N LEU A 148 -7.05 0.86 7.97
CA LEU A 148 -6.18 0.46 6.88
C LEU A 148 -5.99 1.62 5.88
N ASP A 149 -7.04 2.39 5.58
CA ASP A 149 -6.91 3.58 4.74
C ASP A 149 -5.94 4.58 5.34
N ALA A 150 -6.08 4.90 6.63
CA ALA A 150 -5.21 5.84 7.31
C ALA A 150 -3.75 5.36 7.26
N GLU A 151 -3.54 4.06 7.47
CA GLU A 151 -2.22 3.43 7.42
C GLU A 151 -1.63 3.45 6.00
N VAL A 152 -2.43 3.15 4.97
CA VAL A 152 -1.98 3.20 3.57
C VAL A 152 -1.69 4.63 3.12
N ILE A 153 -2.53 5.59 3.50
CA ILE A 153 -2.27 7.01 3.28
C ILE A 153 -0.94 7.37 3.94
N ARG A 154 -0.69 6.97 5.19
CA ARG A 154 0.60 7.21 5.85
C ARG A 154 1.75 6.59 5.06
N ILE A 155 1.68 5.31 4.68
CA ILE A 155 2.73 4.61 3.93
C ILE A 155 3.05 5.31 2.61
N LEU A 156 2.03 5.61 1.80
CA LEU A 156 2.20 6.22 0.47
C LEU A 156 2.61 7.69 0.53
N THR A 157 2.60 8.29 1.72
CA THR A 157 2.93 9.70 1.92
C THR A 157 4.13 9.93 2.83
N LEU A 158 4.70 8.87 3.39
CA LEU A 158 5.90 8.87 4.20
C LEU A 158 7.15 8.93 3.33
N GLY A 159 8.06 9.87 3.65
CA GLY A 159 9.48 9.84 3.29
C GLY A 159 9.82 9.43 1.86
N ASP A 160 9.06 9.92 0.88
CA ASP A 160 9.23 9.63 -0.56
C ASP A 160 9.16 8.15 -0.96
N ILE A 161 8.50 7.29 -0.16
CA ILE A 161 8.31 5.86 -0.45
C ILE A 161 7.71 5.65 -1.84
N LEU A 162 6.75 6.50 -2.22
CA LEU A 162 6.12 6.44 -3.54
C LEU A 162 7.15 6.69 -4.65
N ASP A 163 7.95 7.75 -4.54
CA ASP A 163 8.97 8.08 -5.54
C ASP A 163 10.05 7.00 -5.62
N ARG A 164 10.43 6.40 -4.49
CA ARG A 164 11.34 5.24 -4.43
C ARG A 164 10.77 4.00 -5.08
N ALA A 165 9.52 3.65 -4.78
CA ALA A 165 8.85 2.52 -5.42
C ALA A 165 8.81 2.71 -6.95
N LEU A 166 8.55 3.94 -7.41
CA LEU A 166 8.59 4.30 -8.83
C LEU A 166 10.02 4.19 -9.42
N GLU A 167 11.04 4.65 -8.70
CA GLU A 167 12.44 4.63 -9.13
C GLU A 167 13.00 3.19 -9.23
N HIS A 168 12.81 2.36 -8.19
CA HIS A 168 13.33 0.99 -8.16
C HIS A 168 12.71 0.10 -9.24
N ALA A 169 11.40 0.18 -9.43
CA ALA A 169 10.70 -0.60 -10.44
C ALA A 169 11.14 -0.21 -11.87
N SER A 170 11.43 1.08 -12.11
CA SER A 170 11.92 1.56 -13.40
C SER A 170 13.34 1.07 -13.74
N ARG A 171 14.20 0.87 -12.74
CA ARG A 171 15.62 0.49 -12.93
C ARG A 171 15.83 -1.00 -13.24
N ARG A 172 14.97 -1.89 -12.75
CA ARG A 172 15.23 -3.34 -12.75
C ARG A 172 14.32 -4.17 -13.68
N GLY A 173 13.43 -3.51 -14.43
CA GLY A 173 12.57 -4.16 -15.42
C GLY A 173 11.39 -4.95 -14.83
N PRO A 174 10.43 -5.38 -15.67
CA PRO A 174 9.14 -5.94 -15.24
C PRO A 174 9.18 -7.33 -14.57
N THR A 175 10.33 -8.02 -14.54
CA THR A 175 10.41 -9.41 -14.03
C THR A 175 11.50 -9.66 -12.98
N ASP A 176 12.52 -8.81 -12.91
CA ASP A 176 13.79 -9.24 -12.29
C ASP A 176 14.07 -8.64 -10.91
N ALA A 177 13.15 -7.88 -10.32
CA ALA A 177 13.39 -7.37 -8.97
C ALA A 177 12.16 -7.12 -8.12
N ARG A 178 11.97 -8.04 -7.17
CA ARG A 178 11.26 -7.76 -5.94
C ARG A 178 12.28 -7.37 -4.87
N THR A 179 12.64 -6.09 -4.82
CA THR A 179 13.31 -5.57 -3.63
C THR A 179 12.31 -5.61 -2.50
N THR A 180 12.63 -6.35 -1.44
CA THR A 180 11.82 -6.41 -0.23
C THR A 180 12.47 -5.54 0.83
N PHE A 181 11.71 -4.70 1.51
CA PHE A 181 12.20 -3.83 2.59
C PHE A 181 11.11 -3.61 3.66
N GLY A 182 11.49 -3.00 4.78
CA GLY A 182 10.57 -2.69 5.87
C GLY A 182 9.99 -1.28 5.78
N VAL A 183 8.67 -1.12 5.93
CA VAL A 183 8.04 0.19 6.15
C VAL A 183 7.63 0.28 7.63
N PRO A 184 8.14 1.25 8.40
CA PRO A 184 7.89 1.32 9.83
C PRO A 184 6.42 1.65 10.15
N ALA A 185 5.90 1.10 11.24
CA ALA A 185 4.59 1.41 11.83
C ALA A 185 4.69 1.43 13.37
N ASP A 186 3.75 2.06 14.07
CA ASP A 186 3.83 2.23 15.53
C ASP A 186 3.86 0.91 16.32
N GLY A 187 3.25 -0.15 15.81
CA GLY A 187 3.26 -1.49 16.43
C GLY A 187 4.19 -2.51 15.76
N GLY A 188 4.96 -2.13 14.74
CA GLY A 188 5.69 -3.10 13.94
C GLY A 188 6.29 -2.57 12.64
N ILE A 189 6.45 -3.46 11.67
CA ILE A 189 6.97 -3.17 10.33
C ILE A 189 6.14 -3.91 9.28
N TRP A 190 5.71 -3.18 8.25
CA TRP A 190 5.23 -3.80 7.03
C TRP A 190 6.41 -4.28 6.18
N VAL A 191 6.39 -5.54 5.77
CA VAL A 191 7.34 -6.05 4.79
C VAL A 191 6.76 -5.77 3.41
N ALA A 192 7.37 -4.85 2.68
CA ALA A 192 6.90 -4.39 1.38
C ALA A 192 7.84 -4.86 0.27
N ALA A 193 7.29 -5.10 -0.93
CA ALA A 193 8.06 -5.51 -2.10
C ALA A 193 7.76 -4.63 -3.32
N THR A 194 8.76 -4.02 -3.93
CA THR A 194 8.56 -3.30 -5.20
C THR A 194 8.37 -4.28 -6.36
N HIS A 195 7.65 -3.88 -7.39
CA HIS A 195 7.56 -4.61 -8.65
C HIS A 195 7.23 -3.66 -9.80
N GLY A 196 7.70 -3.97 -11.00
CA GLY A 196 7.22 -3.34 -12.24
C GLY A 196 6.30 -4.32 -12.96
N GLU A 197 5.17 -3.85 -13.46
CA GLU A 197 4.32 -4.63 -14.36
C GLU A 197 4.10 -3.86 -15.66
N ARG A 198 4.22 -4.55 -16.78
CA ARG A 198 3.86 -3.95 -18.07
C ARG A 198 2.38 -4.22 -18.30
N ASN A 199 1.58 -3.16 -18.36
CA ASN A 199 0.16 -3.31 -18.66
C ASN A 199 -0.06 -3.71 -20.13
N SER A 200 -1.32 -4.05 -20.47
CA SER A 200 -1.73 -4.48 -21.82
C SER A 200 -1.41 -3.47 -22.94
N ASN A 201 -1.23 -2.19 -22.60
CA ASN A 201 -0.85 -1.13 -23.54
C ASN A 201 0.67 -0.93 -23.64
N GLY A 202 1.47 -1.83 -23.07
CA GLY A 202 2.93 -1.75 -23.09
C GLY A 202 3.52 -0.69 -22.14
N ARG A 203 2.68 0.00 -21.35
CA ARG A 203 3.15 0.98 -20.35
C ARG A 203 3.55 0.27 -19.07
N MET A 204 4.66 0.69 -18.49
CA MET A 204 5.05 0.24 -17.16
C MET A 204 4.13 0.87 -16.10
N SER A 205 3.48 0.05 -15.28
CA SER A 205 3.03 0.42 -13.95
C SER A 205 4.09 -0.05 -12.95
N ASN A 206 4.30 0.76 -11.92
CA ASN A 206 5.16 0.42 -10.80
C ASN A 206 4.25 0.10 -9.62
N GLY A 207 4.64 -0.84 -8.78
CA GLY A 207 3.85 -1.27 -7.65
C GLY A 207 4.70 -1.50 -6.42
N LEU A 208 4.05 -1.41 -5.28
CA LEU A 208 4.57 -1.76 -3.96
C LEU A 208 3.60 -2.79 -3.38
N SER A 209 4.01 -3.97 -2.95
CA SER A 209 3.09 -4.95 -2.34
C SER A 209 3.39 -5.08 -0.87
N LEU A 210 2.38 -4.98 0.01
CA LEU A 210 2.57 -5.37 1.41
C LEU A 210 2.44 -6.88 1.52
N ARG A 211 3.56 -7.54 1.75
CA ARG A 211 3.66 -9.00 1.86
C ARG A 211 3.22 -9.46 3.22
N THR A 212 3.76 -8.91 4.30
CA THR A 212 3.39 -9.31 5.66
C THR A 212 3.54 -8.15 6.63
N PHE A 213 3.04 -8.32 7.84
CA PHE A 213 3.26 -7.42 8.97
C PHE A 213 3.97 -8.16 10.10
N LEU A 214 5.07 -7.57 10.59
CA LEU A 214 5.85 -8.07 11.72
C LEU A 214 5.54 -7.24 12.96
N GLY A 215 5.07 -7.88 14.02
CA GLY A 215 4.89 -7.23 15.32
C GLY A 215 6.20 -7.11 16.10
N GLU A 216 6.20 -6.34 17.18
CA GLU A 216 7.40 -6.08 18.01
C GLU A 216 8.11 -7.33 18.52
N ALA A 217 7.36 -8.35 18.93
CA ALA A 217 7.89 -9.63 19.39
C ALA A 217 8.63 -10.42 18.29
N GLU A 218 8.44 -10.08 17.01
CA GLU A 218 8.98 -10.80 15.84
C GLU A 218 10.15 -10.04 15.20
N MET A 219 10.38 -8.79 15.63
CA MET A 219 11.53 -8.01 15.22
C MET A 219 12.74 -8.44 16.04
N ASN A 220 13.83 -8.80 15.34
CA ASN A 220 15.16 -8.91 15.96
C ASN A 220 15.69 -7.49 16.28
N GLU A 221 16.83 -7.42 16.97
CA GLU A 221 17.44 -6.15 17.37
C GLU A 221 17.69 -5.22 16.18
N GLU A 222 18.21 -5.76 15.08
CA GLU A 222 18.48 -5.02 13.85
C GLU A 222 17.22 -4.39 13.26
N ARG A 223 16.11 -5.15 13.16
CA ARG A 223 14.82 -4.62 12.67
C ARG A 223 14.26 -3.54 13.59
N ARG A 224 14.45 -3.67 14.92
CA ARG A 224 14.04 -2.62 15.87
C ARG A 224 14.88 -1.36 15.68
N ALA A 225 16.19 -1.49 15.50
CA ALA A 225 17.09 -0.37 15.22
C ALA A 225 16.72 0.32 13.89
N TYR A 226 16.51 -0.47 12.84
CA TYR A 226 16.01 0.00 11.54
C TYR A 226 14.74 0.84 11.71
N ARG A 227 13.74 0.30 12.41
CA ARG A 227 12.47 0.99 12.65
C ARG A 227 12.66 2.29 13.42
N ALA A 228 13.49 2.30 14.46
CA ALA A 228 13.75 3.48 15.26
C ALA A 228 14.39 4.60 14.43
N VAL A 229 15.35 4.27 13.57
CA VAL A 229 15.95 5.24 12.64
C VAL A 229 14.91 5.68 11.61
N ALA A 230 14.17 4.76 11.01
CA ALA A 230 13.17 5.10 9.99
C ALA A 230 12.05 6.02 10.52
N LEU A 231 11.64 5.85 11.77
CA LEU A 231 10.65 6.72 12.42
C LEU A 231 11.20 8.08 12.82
N SER A 232 12.48 8.16 13.23
CA SER A 232 13.08 9.40 13.72
C SER A 232 13.73 10.26 12.63
N GLN A 233 14.23 9.62 11.58
CA GLN A 233 15.09 10.22 10.55
C GLN A 233 14.63 9.95 9.13
N ASP A 234 13.50 9.27 8.92
CA ASP A 234 12.97 8.79 7.64
C ASP A 234 13.57 7.49 7.08
N ILE A 235 12.85 6.92 6.10
CA ILE A 235 13.19 5.63 5.49
C ILE A 235 14.45 5.70 4.63
N VAL A 236 14.80 6.88 4.10
CA VAL A 236 15.99 7.09 3.28
C VAL A 236 17.24 7.09 4.16
N ALA A 237 17.17 7.70 5.35
CA ALA A 237 18.22 7.59 6.34
C ALA A 237 18.43 6.13 6.78
N ALA A 238 17.33 5.40 7.03
CA ALA A 238 17.40 3.99 7.39
C ALA A 238 17.96 3.11 6.25
N GLU A 239 17.56 3.32 5.00
CA GLU A 239 18.11 2.59 3.84
C GLU A 239 19.62 2.77 3.70
N ARG A 240 20.14 3.99 3.90
CA ARG A 240 21.58 4.26 3.83
C ARG A 240 22.37 3.48 4.88
N GLN A 241 21.76 3.23 6.04
CA GLN A 241 22.40 2.50 7.14
C GLN A 241 22.25 0.98 7.01
N TRP A 242 21.16 0.50 6.40
CA TRP A 242 20.91 -0.92 6.13
C TRP A 242 20.64 -1.17 4.64
N PRO A 243 21.63 -0.97 3.75
CA PRO A 243 21.43 -1.14 2.31
C PRO A 243 21.03 -2.58 1.95
N GLU A 244 21.48 -3.56 2.73
CA GLU A 244 21.17 -4.98 2.51
C GLU A 244 19.68 -5.30 2.73
N ALA A 245 19.00 -4.56 3.61
CA ALA A 245 17.56 -4.67 3.82
C ALA A 245 16.73 -4.21 2.61
N PHE A 246 17.38 -3.65 1.58
CA PHE A 246 16.81 -3.23 0.30
C PHE A 246 17.43 -3.98 -0.88
N THR A 247 18.23 -5.02 -0.61
CA THR A 247 18.70 -5.93 -1.64
C THR A 247 17.85 -7.19 -1.62
N SER A 248 17.48 -7.67 -2.80
CA SER A 248 16.73 -8.90 -3.00
C SER A 248 17.41 -10.03 -2.23
N GLY A 249 16.69 -10.61 -1.25
CA GLY A 249 17.14 -11.82 -0.57
C GLY A 249 17.52 -12.88 -1.60
N HIS A 250 18.70 -13.45 -1.41
CA HIS A 250 19.15 -14.65 -2.12
C HIS A 250 18.15 -15.80 -1.94
#